data_AF-A0A2D4IAC9-F1
#
_entry.id   AF-A0A2D4IAC9-F1
#
_cell.length_a   1.000
_cell.length_b   1.000
_cell.length_c   1.000
_cell.angle_alpha   90.00
_cell.angle_beta   90.00
_cell.angle_gamma   90.00
#
_symmetry.space_group_name_H-M   'P 1'
#
loop_
_entity.id
_entity.type
_entity.pdbx_description
1 polymer ?
#
loop_
_entity_poly.entity_id
_entity_poly.type
_entity_poly.pdbx_seq_one_letter_code
_entity_poly.pdbx_strand_id
1 'polypeptide(L)'
;PWTPNIWNLNMMACTTLLMSMDTELQMTFSRDATAQQVWTYLRECYHPVSLESTYLMLSEFHASKLKSGQCIGEHLTKMKGVRKELGERGYPLDDFQMIS
;
A
#
# COMPACT_ATOMS: atom_id res chain seq x y z
N PRO A 1 24.51 -14.23 -18.02
CA PRO A 1 23.39 -13.39 -17.54
C PRO A 1 22.45 -14.21 -16.63
N TRP A 2 22.41 -13.90 -15.33
CA TRP A 2 21.48 -14.52 -14.40
C TRP A 2 20.11 -13.87 -14.57
N THR A 3 19.28 -14.39 -15.47
CA THR A 3 17.86 -14.05 -15.49
C THR A 3 17.18 -14.74 -14.31
N PRO A 4 16.60 -13.99 -13.35
CA PRO A 4 15.86 -14.59 -12.26
C PRO A 4 14.72 -15.45 -12.82
N ASN A 5 14.53 -16.64 -12.24
CA ASN A 5 13.38 -17.47 -12.60
C ASN A 5 12.11 -16.82 -11.99
N ILE A 6 11.48 -15.94 -12.76
CA ILE A 6 10.29 -15.16 -12.36
C ILE A 6 9.17 -16.07 -11.88
N TRP A 7 9.01 -17.24 -12.50
CA TRP A 7 8.00 -18.22 -12.10
C TRP A 7 8.26 -18.75 -10.69
N ASN A 8 9.51 -19.10 -10.37
CA ASN A 8 9.88 -19.56 -9.04
C ASN A 8 9.68 -18.45 -7.97
N LEU A 9 10.06 -17.21 -8.30
CA LEU A 9 9.83 -16.07 -7.41
C LEU A 9 8.34 -15.84 -7.12
N ASN A 10 7.49 -15.94 -8.14
CA ASN A 10 6.03 -15.81 -7.99
C ASN A 10 5.45 -16.95 -7.14
N MET A 11 5.93 -18.18 -7.34
CA MET A 11 5.48 -19.32 -6.54
C MET A 11 5.84 -19.13 -5.06
N MET A 12 7.09 -18.77 -4.76
CA MET A 12 7.52 -18.52 -3.38
C MET A 12 6.70 -17.39 -2.74
N ALA A 13 6.50 -16.28 -3.46
CA ALA A 13 5.69 -15.17 -2.96
C ALA A 13 4.24 -15.59 -2.67
N CYS A 14 3.62 -16.36 -3.57
CA CYS A 14 2.26 -16.85 -3.38
C CYS A 14 2.16 -17.79 -2.16
N THR A 15 3.09 -18.74 -2.04
CA THR A 15 3.15 -19.66 -0.90
C THR A 15 3.32 -18.91 0.42
N THR A 16 4.25 -17.95 0.50
CA THR A 16 4.46 -17.15 1.71
C THR A 16 3.21 -16.36 2.09
N LEU A 17 2.52 -15.76 1.12
CA LEU A 17 1.27 -15.05 1.37
C LEU A 17 0.20 -15.99 1.91
N LEU A 18 -0.06 -17.12 1.24
CA LEU A 18 -1.09 -18.07 1.65
C LEU A 18 -0.80 -18.63 3.04
N MET A 19 0.44 -19.04 3.34
CA MET A 19 0.80 -19.58 4.65
C MET A 19 0.71 -18.56 5.80
N SER A 20 0.66 -17.26 5.50
CA SER A 20 0.49 -16.20 6.50
C SER A 20 -0.98 -15.91 6.85
N MET A 21 -1.93 -16.54 6.16
CA MET A 21 -3.37 -16.34 6.33
C MET A 21 -4.00 -17.46 7.17
N ASP A 22 -5.19 -17.22 7.71
CA ASP A 22 -6.00 -18.30 8.28
C ASP A 22 -6.55 -19.25 7.20
N THR A 23 -6.89 -20.47 7.61
CA THR A 23 -7.31 -21.53 6.69
C THR A 23 -8.59 -21.19 5.91
N GLU A 24 -9.53 -20.44 6.49
CA GLU A 24 -10.78 -20.08 5.81
C GLU A 24 -10.50 -19.11 4.66
N LEU A 25 -9.66 -18.10 4.90
CA LEU A 25 -9.23 -17.15 3.89
C LEU A 25 -8.39 -17.82 2.81
N GLN A 26 -7.49 -18.75 3.15
CA GLN A 26 -6.72 -19.52 2.17
C GLN A 26 -7.63 -20.30 1.22
N MET A 27 -8.71 -20.90 1.72
CA MET A 27 -9.66 -21.70 0.93
C MET A 27 -10.46 -20.87 -0.09
N THR A 28 -10.47 -19.54 0.03
CA THR A 28 -11.13 -18.66 -0.96
C THR A 28 -10.36 -18.57 -2.28
N PHE A 29 -9.07 -18.92 -2.30
CA PHE A 29 -8.23 -18.82 -3.49
C PHE A 29 -8.12 -20.16 -4.22
N SER A 30 -8.23 -20.11 -5.55
CA SER A 30 -7.94 -21.28 -6.40
C SER A 30 -6.47 -21.67 -6.31
N ARG A 31 -6.14 -22.95 -6.54
CA ARG A 31 -4.74 -23.42 -6.60
C ARG A 31 -3.89 -22.71 -7.65
N ASP A 32 -4.52 -22.17 -8.69
CA ASP A 32 -3.84 -21.45 -9.77
C ASP A 32 -3.77 -19.93 -9.55
N ALA A 33 -4.15 -19.45 -8.36
CA ALA A 33 -4.11 -18.02 -8.04
C ALA A 33 -2.66 -17.52 -8.02
N THR A 34 -2.41 -16.43 -8.73
CA THR A 34 -1.11 -15.76 -8.71
C THR A 34 -0.95 -14.95 -7.42
N ALA A 35 0.30 -14.74 -6.99
CA ALA A 35 0.61 -13.89 -5.84
C ALA A 35 -0.02 -12.49 -5.98
N GLN A 36 -0.08 -11.95 -7.20
CA GLN A 36 -0.69 -10.66 -7.49
C GLN A 36 -2.21 -10.67 -7.23
N GLN A 37 -2.93 -11.69 -7.69
CA GLN A 37 -4.38 -11.80 -7.48
C GLN A 37 -4.72 -11.92 -5.99
N VAL A 38 -3.97 -12.77 -5.27
CA VAL A 38 -4.11 -12.94 -3.82
C VAL A 38 -3.87 -11.61 -3.11
N TRP A 39 -2.79 -10.91 -3.46
CA TRP A 39 -2.45 -9.63 -2.86
C TRP A 39 -3.48 -8.53 -3.15
N THR A 40 -3.99 -8.46 -4.38
CA THR A 40 -5.04 -7.50 -4.76
C THR A 40 -6.32 -7.74 -3.95
N TYR A 41 -6.78 -9.00 -3.83
CA TYR A 41 -7.95 -9.32 -3.03
C TYR A 41 -7.77 -8.92 -1.56
N LEU A 42 -6.64 -9.27 -0.95
CA LEU A 42 -6.34 -8.88 0.42
C LEU A 42 -6.36 -7.36 0.59
N ARG A 43 -5.79 -6.62 -0.37
CA ARG A 43 -5.79 -5.16 -0.35
C ARG A 43 -7.23 -4.62 -0.40
N GLU A 44 -8.10 -5.20 -1.21
CA GLU A 44 -9.51 -4.78 -1.28
C GLU A 44 -10.27 -5.10 0.02
N CYS A 45 -10.05 -6.26 0.63
CA CYS A 45 -10.73 -6.67 1.85
C CYS A 45 -10.29 -5.88 3.09
N TYR A 46 -8.98 -5.67 3.25
CA TYR A 46 -8.40 -5.09 4.47
C TYR A 46 -7.99 -3.62 4.33
N HIS A 47 -7.94 -3.12 3.09
CA HIS A 47 -7.62 -1.73 2.81
C HIS A 47 -8.65 -1.10 1.86
N PRO A 48 -9.96 -1.18 2.17
CA PRO A 48 -10.98 -0.60 1.29
C PRO A 48 -10.72 0.90 1.14
N VAL A 49 -10.37 1.30 -0.08
CA VAL A 49 -10.21 2.70 -0.46
C VAL A 49 -11.61 3.30 -0.54
N SER A 50 -12.12 3.77 0.59
CA SER A 50 -13.35 4.58 0.62
C SER A 50 -13.03 6.05 0.34
N LEU A 51 -14.05 6.78 -0.14
CA LEU A 51 -13.97 8.23 -0.28
C LEU A 51 -13.65 8.90 1.07
N GLU A 52 -14.26 8.40 2.15
CA GLU A 52 -14.07 8.90 3.50
C GLU A 52 -12.64 8.71 4.01
N SER A 53 -12.03 7.53 3.81
CA SER A 53 -10.63 7.31 4.23
C SER A 53 -9.67 8.17 3.41
N THR A 54 -9.99 8.41 2.14
CA THR A 54 -9.21 9.28 1.25
C THR A 54 -9.32 10.75 1.69
N TYR A 55 -10.51 11.20 2.08
CA TYR A 55 -10.71 12.55 2.64
C TYR A 55 -9.98 12.74 3.97
N LEU A 56 -10.03 11.73 4.86
CA LEU A 56 -9.29 11.76 6.12
C LEU A 56 -7.79 11.87 5.86
N MET A 57 -7.25 11.08 4.93
CA MET A 57 -5.84 11.10 4.56
C MET A 57 -5.41 12.46 3.97
N LEU A 58 -6.24 13.08 3.12
CA LEU A 58 -6.02 14.46 2.64
C LEU A 58 -6.00 15.45 3.80
N SER A 59 -6.97 15.36 4.70
CA SER A 59 -7.04 16.24 5.88
C SER A 59 -5.82 16.08 6.77
N GLU A 60 -5.36 14.84 7.02
CA GLU A 60 -4.17 14.56 7.81
C GLU A 60 -2.91 15.08 7.13
N PHE A 61 -2.80 14.96 5.81
CA PHE A 61 -1.69 15.50 5.04
C PHE A 61 -1.56 17.01 5.23
N HIS A 62 -2.66 17.75 5.02
CA HIS A 62 -2.67 19.22 5.16
C HIS A 62 -2.54 19.68 6.63
N ALA A 63 -3.00 18.88 7.59
CA ALA A 63 -2.81 19.17 9.02
C ALA A 63 -1.40 18.82 9.54
N SER A 64 -0.63 18.02 8.79
CA SER A 64 0.68 17.54 9.18
C SER A 64 1.69 18.67 9.23
N LYS A 65 2.15 19.02 10.44
CA LYS A 65 3.22 20.00 10.66
C LYS A 65 4.40 19.33 11.37
N LEU A 66 5.61 19.65 10.93
CA LEU A 66 6.82 19.23 11.62
C LEU A 66 6.84 19.88 13.02
N LYS A 67 6.88 19.06 14.08
CA LYS A 67 6.94 19.55 15.46
C LYS A 67 8.38 19.73 15.90
N SER A 68 8.61 20.62 16.85
CA SER A 68 9.92 20.78 17.48
C SER A 68 10.39 19.45 18.10
N GLY A 69 11.65 19.07 17.86
CA GLY A 69 12.23 17.81 18.33
C GLY A 69 11.95 16.59 17.45
N GLN A 70 11.15 16.70 16.38
CA GLN A 70 10.97 15.60 15.42
C GLN A 70 12.10 15.54 14.38
N CYS A 71 12.45 14.33 13.96
CA CYS A 71 13.37 14.12 12.84
C CYS A 71 12.70 14.54 11.53
N ILE A 72 13.34 15.48 10.82
CA ILE A 72 12.84 15.96 9.52
C ILE A 72 12.78 14.84 8.47
N GLY A 73 13.75 13.91 8.48
CA GLY A 73 13.80 12.81 7.53
C GLY A 73 12.61 11.86 7.67
N GLU A 74 12.23 11.52 8.90
CA GLU A 74 11.07 10.69 9.19
C GLU A 74 9.77 11.38 8.79
N HIS A 75 9.64 12.67 9.12
CA HIS A 75 8.48 13.47 8.75
C HIS A 75 8.29 13.54 7.23
N LEU A 76 9.37 13.84 6.48
CA LEU A 76 9.34 13.87 5.02
C LEU A 76 9.05 12.50 4.42
N THR A 77 9.56 11.42 5.01
CA THR A 77 9.29 10.05 4.57
C THR A 77 7.81 9.71 4.73
N LYS A 78 7.21 10.06 5.87
CA LYS A 78 5.76 9.90 6.11
C LYS A 78 4.95 10.68 5.06
N MET A 79 5.27 11.96 4.87
CA MET A 79 4.55 12.83 3.91
C MET A 79 4.66 12.31 2.46
N LYS A 80 5.83 11.83 2.05
CA LYS A 80 6.02 11.20 0.73
C LYS A 80 5.19 9.92 0.56
N GLY A 81 5.08 9.11 1.61
CA GLY A 81 4.24 7.91 1.61
C GLY A 81 2.77 8.25 1.40
N VAL A 82 2.24 9.18 2.20
CA VAL A 82 0.84 9.65 2.08
C VAL A 82 0.56 10.23 0.69
N ARG A 83 1.47 11.06 0.15
CA ARG A 83 1.34 11.62 -1.20
C ARG A 83 1.27 10.53 -2.27
N LYS A 84 2.12 9.52 -2.17
CA LYS A 84 2.13 8.39 -3.11
C LYS A 84 0.79 7.65 -3.08
N GLU A 85 0.30 7.35 -1.88
CA GLU A 85 -0.96 6.64 -1.69
C GLU A 85 -2.16 7.44 -2.21
N LEU A 86 -2.23 8.74 -1.94
CA LEU A 86 -3.26 9.61 -2.50
C LEU A 86 -3.22 9.64 -4.04
N GLY A 87 -2.01 9.65 -4.64
CA GLY A 87 -1.84 9.52 -6.08
C GLY A 87 -2.34 8.18 -6.63
N GLU A 88 -2.06 7.06 -5.97
CA GLU A 88 -2.59 5.73 -6.33
C GLU A 88 -4.13 5.67 -6.23
N ARG A 89 -4.73 6.50 -5.38
CA ARG A 89 -6.18 6.64 -5.20
C ARG A 89 -6.83 7.67 -6.14
N GLY A 90 -6.07 8.29 -7.05
CA GLY A 90 -6.58 9.27 -8.02
C GLY A 90 -6.65 10.71 -7.51
N TYR A 91 -6.03 11.02 -6.37
CA TYR A 91 -5.93 12.37 -5.79
C TYR A 91 -4.45 12.82 -5.75
N PRO A 92 -3.82 13.10 -6.89
CA PRO A 92 -2.44 13.53 -6.92
C PRO A 92 -2.30 14.90 -6.23
N LEU A 93 -1.38 14.99 -5.27
CA LEU A 93 -0.98 16.26 -4.66
C LEU A 93 0.23 16.81 -5.41
N ASP A 94 0.07 17.99 -6.01
CA ASP A 94 1.16 18.70 -6.68
C ASP A 94 2.01 19.52 -5.68
N ASP A 95 3.14 20.03 -6.15
CA ASP A 95 4.06 20.81 -5.32
C ASP A 95 3.44 22.13 -4.84
N PHE A 96 2.36 22.63 -5.48
CA PHE A 96 1.65 23.84 -5.06
C PHE A 96 0.71 23.55 -3.87
N GLN A 97 0.08 22.38 -3.86
CA GLN A 97 -0.77 21.91 -2.77
C GLN A 97 0.02 21.48 -1.52
N MET A 98 1.35 21.38 -1.62
CA MET A 98 2.24 21.09 -0.49
C MET A 98 2.49 22.30 0.43
N ILE A 99 2.22 23.54 -0.01
CA ILE A 99 2.68 24.78 0.65
C ILE A 99 1.52 25.59 1.29
N SER A 100 0.26 25.15 1.15
CA SER A 100 -0.91 25.83 1.76
C SER A 100 -1.17 25.40 3.20
#